data_AF-A0A842Y1X0-F1
#
_entry.id   AF-A0A842Y1X0-F1
#
_cell.length_a   1.000
_cell.length_b   1.000
_cell.length_c   1.000
_cell.angle_alpha   90.00
_cell.angle_beta   90.00
_cell.angle_gamma   90.00
#
_symmetry.space_group_name_H-M   'P 1'
#
loop_
_entity.id
_entity.type
_entity.pdbx_description
1 polymer ?
#
loop_
_entity_poly.entity_id
_entity_poly.type
_entity_poly.pdbx_seq_one_letter_code
_entity_poly.pdbx_strand_id
1 'polypeptide(L)'
;MNKIIIALLLIFVLFITIFVAPGLIKSNSNVADDGNENWDDSQCSVPTKIILVRHGQTSWNVLGILQGNADVPLDSTGVIEAQELAVNTSEKTVDAVYSSPLSRDYDTARAIAAEHQLSVEN
;
A
#
# COMPACT_ATOMS: atom_id res chain seq x y z
N MET A 1 -10.74 -6.80 16.77
CA MET A 1 -10.39 -5.52 16.10
C MET A 1 -9.76 -5.89 14.78
N ASN A 2 -10.31 -5.44 13.66
CA ASN A 2 -9.79 -5.77 12.32
C ASN A 2 -8.54 -4.94 12.10
N LYS A 3 -7.37 -5.60 12.06
CA LYS A 3 -6.10 -4.88 11.89
C LYS A 3 -5.89 -4.53 10.43
N ILE A 4 -5.64 -3.26 10.12
CA ILE A 4 -5.25 -2.79 8.78
C ILE A 4 -3.81 -2.31 8.82
N ILE A 5 -2.98 -2.90 7.97
CA ILE A 5 -1.58 -2.54 7.80
C ILE A 5 -1.43 -1.83 6.47
N ILE A 6 -0.68 -0.73 6.44
CA ILE A 6 -0.26 -0.08 5.20
C ILE A 6 1.16 -0.57 4.87
N ALA A 7 1.33 -1.11 3.67
CA ALA A 7 2.62 -1.51 3.14
C ALA A 7 2.90 -0.73 1.85
N LEU A 8 3.95 0.10 1.86
CA LEU A 8 4.43 0.76 0.66
C LEU A 8 5.40 -0.16 -0.07
N LEU A 9 5.03 -0.56 -1.29
CA LEU A 9 5.82 -1.47 -2.12
C LEU A 9 6.36 -0.77 -3.35
N LEU A 10 7.59 -1.17 -3.72
CA LEU A 10 8.43 -0.70 -4.83
C LEU A 10 7.89 -0.93 -6.25
N ILE A 11 6.59 -1.20 -6.45
CA ILE A 11 6.13 -1.84 -7.69
C ILE A 11 5.96 -0.83 -8.84
N PHE A 12 7.07 -0.72 -9.59
CA PHE A 12 7.28 -0.95 -11.02
C PHE A 12 6.54 -0.08 -12.07
N VAL A 13 7.38 0.58 -12.87
CA VAL A 13 7.32 0.66 -14.35
C VAL A 13 5.94 0.76 -14.98
N LEU A 14 5.68 1.95 -15.52
CA LEU A 14 4.71 2.25 -16.57
C LEU A 14 3.24 2.00 -16.18
N PHE A 15 2.50 3.09 -16.10
CA PHE A 15 1.06 3.15 -16.37
C PHE A 15 0.23 1.97 -15.85
N ILE A 16 -0.39 2.13 -14.69
CA ILE A 16 -1.74 1.59 -14.54
C ILE A 16 -2.66 2.65 -13.93
N THR A 17 -3.45 3.24 -14.82
CA THR A 17 -4.76 3.82 -14.53
C THR A 17 -5.67 2.72 -13.97
N ILE A 18 -5.58 2.39 -12.67
CA ILE A 18 -6.63 1.62 -12.00
C ILE A 18 -7.62 2.65 -11.45
N PHE A 19 -8.57 3.00 -12.32
CA PHE A 19 -9.91 3.31 -11.88
C PHE A 19 -10.44 2.02 -11.23
N VAL A 20 -10.48 1.94 -9.90
CA VAL A 20 -11.18 0.84 -9.22
C VAL A 20 -12.66 1.04 -9.52
N ALA A 21 -13.18 0.32 -10.51
CA ALA A 21 -14.62 0.14 -10.64
C ALA A 21 -15.10 -0.54 -9.34
N PRO A 22 -16.05 0.05 -8.59
CA PRO A 22 -16.64 -0.62 -7.44
C PRO A 22 -17.47 -1.79 -7.98
N GLY A 23 -16.94 -3.02 -7.95
CA GLY A 23 -17.70 -4.19 -8.37
C GLY A 23 -16.95 -5.45 -8.78
N LEU A 24 -15.61 -5.49 -8.79
CA LEU A 24 -14.86 -6.67 -9.27
C LEU A 24 -13.96 -7.34 -8.22
N ILE A 25 -14.45 -7.46 -6.98
CA ILE A 25 -14.03 -8.57 -6.11
C ILE A 25 -15.23 -9.51 -6.00
N LYS A 26 -15.38 -10.41 -6.97
CA LYS A 26 -16.07 -11.68 -6.72
C LYS A 26 -15.03 -12.60 -6.09
N SER A 27 -15.28 -13.03 -4.86
CA SER A 27 -14.51 -14.13 -4.25
C SER A 27 -14.67 -15.35 -5.16
N ASN A 28 -13.66 -15.63 -5.97
CA ASN A 28 -13.64 -16.85 -6.76
C ASN A 28 -12.99 -17.92 -5.87
N SER A 29 -13.83 -18.57 -5.06
CA SER A 29 -13.44 -19.77 -4.31
C SER A 29 -13.32 -20.95 -5.28
N ASN A 30 -12.37 -20.87 -6.21
CA ASN A 30 -11.89 -22.03 -6.96
C ASN A 30 -10.55 -22.45 -6.34
N VAL A 31 -10.54 -22.61 -5.03
CA VAL A 31 -9.56 -23.47 -4.36
C VAL A 31 -9.95 -24.88 -4.76
N ALA A 32 -9.04 -25.62 -5.38
CA ALA A 32 -9.29 -27.01 -5.72
C ALA A 32 -9.57 -27.77 -4.42
N ASP A 33 -10.81 -28.23 -4.28
CA ASP A 33 -11.27 -29.11 -3.22
C ASP A 33 -10.48 -30.42 -3.31
N ASP A 34 -9.58 -30.63 -2.35
CA ASP A 34 -8.75 -31.82 -2.23
C ASP A 34 -9.50 -33.01 -1.62
N GLY A 35 -10.82 -32.87 -1.40
CA GLY A 35 -11.69 -33.92 -0.87
C GLY A 35 -11.41 -34.26 0.60
N ASN A 36 -10.60 -33.46 1.29
CA ASN A 36 -10.41 -33.55 2.73
C ASN A 36 -11.30 -32.49 3.40
N GLU A 37 -12.57 -32.83 3.59
CA GLU A 37 -13.62 -32.01 4.22
C GLU A 37 -13.43 -31.81 5.75
N ASN A 38 -12.18 -31.80 6.21
CA ASN A 38 -11.82 -31.59 7.61
C ASN A 38 -11.08 -30.25 7.83
N TRP A 39 -11.56 -29.19 7.17
CA TRP A 39 -11.13 -27.81 7.40
C TRP A 39 -12.01 -27.17 8.46
N ASP A 40 -11.53 -27.18 9.70
CA ASP A 40 -12.19 -26.50 10.82
C ASP A 40 -11.97 -24.99 10.74
N ASP A 41 -12.87 -24.30 10.03
CA ASP A 41 -12.90 -22.84 9.93
C ASP A 41 -13.13 -22.12 11.28
N SER A 42 -13.47 -22.85 12.35
CA SER A 42 -13.66 -22.28 13.69
C SER A 42 -12.35 -21.76 14.32
N GLN A 43 -11.20 -22.03 13.68
CA GLN A 43 -9.86 -21.60 14.09
C GLN A 43 -9.25 -20.50 13.20
N CYS A 44 -9.97 -19.96 12.22
CA CYS A 44 -9.46 -18.89 11.36
C CYS A 44 -9.48 -17.54 12.09
N SER A 45 -8.30 -17.06 12.51
CA SER A 45 -8.14 -15.74 13.13
C SER A 45 -8.66 -14.62 12.22
N VAL A 46 -9.16 -13.52 12.81
CA VAL A 46 -9.60 -12.32 12.08
C VAL A 46 -8.57 -11.92 11.01
N PRO A 47 -8.98 -11.74 9.74
CA PRO A 47 -8.04 -11.49 8.65
C PRO A 47 -7.35 -10.15 8.83
N THR A 48 -6.05 -10.11 8.51
CA THR A 48 -5.29 -8.85 8.45
C THR A 48 -5.49 -8.23 7.08
N LYS A 49 -5.90 -6.96 7.06
CA LYS A 49 -6.08 -6.21 5.81
C LYS A 49 -4.78 -5.48 5.47
N ILE A 50 -4.32 -5.61 4.23
CA ILE A 50 -3.13 -4.90 3.76
C ILE A 50 -3.55 -3.86 2.73
N ILE A 51 -3.16 -2.61 2.92
CA ILE A 51 -3.30 -1.53 1.94
C ILE A 51 -1.94 -1.31 1.28
N LEU A 52 -1.90 -1.49 -0.04
CA LEU A 52 -0.70 -1.23 -0.82
C LEU A 52 -0.73 0.20 -1.34
N VAL A 53 0.37 0.92 -1.10
CA VAL A 53 0.55 2.31 -1.54
C VAL A 53 1.81 2.40 -2.40
N ARG A 54 1.74 3.20 -3.46
CA ARG A 54 2.91 3.59 -4.27
C ARG A 54 3.46 4.91 -3.74
N HIS A 55 4.78 5.10 -3.79
CA HIS A 55 5.38 6.39 -3.48
C HIS A 55 4.86 7.51 -4.39
N GLY A 56 4.89 8.74 -3.90
CA GLY A 56 4.58 9.93 -4.69
C GLY A 56 5.52 10.14 -5.87
N GLN A 57 5.16 11.05 -6.76
CA GLN A 57 5.94 11.41 -7.94
C GLN A 57 7.38 11.82 -7.61
N THR A 58 8.29 11.46 -8.51
CA THR A 58 9.69 11.88 -8.52
C THR A 58 10.03 12.44 -9.89
N SER A 59 11.12 13.21 -9.97
CA SER A 59 11.60 13.78 -11.24
C SER A 59 11.85 12.73 -12.32
N TRP A 60 12.29 11.52 -11.95
CA TRP A 60 12.55 10.44 -12.90
C TRP A 60 11.26 9.79 -13.42
N ASN A 61 10.17 9.81 -12.65
CA ASN A 61 8.88 9.35 -13.17
C ASN A 61 8.39 10.27 -14.30
N VAL A 62 8.56 11.59 -14.15
CA VAL A 62 8.23 12.58 -15.18
C VAL A 62 9.05 12.37 -16.45
N LEU A 63 10.33 12.03 -16.29
CA LEU A 63 11.25 11.76 -17.41
C LEU A 63 11.11 10.33 -17.99
N GLY A 64 10.25 9.48 -17.43
CA GLY A 64 10.10 8.09 -17.86
C GLY A 64 11.33 7.21 -17.59
N ILE A 65 12.19 7.60 -16.66
CA ILE A 65 13.43 6.90 -16.32
C ILE A 65 13.12 5.79 -15.31
N LEU A 66 13.60 4.58 -15.59
CA LEU A 66 13.52 3.45 -14.67
C LEU A 66 14.46 3.67 -13.48
N GLN A 67 13.90 3.77 -12.27
CA GLN A 67 14.65 4.06 -11.05
C GLN A 67 15.35 2.85 -10.44
N GLY A 68 14.72 1.67 -10.47
CA GLY A 68 15.20 0.51 -9.71
C GLY A 68 15.44 0.87 -8.24
N ASN A 69 16.66 0.63 -7.76
CA ASN A 69 17.09 0.94 -6.40
C ASN A 69 17.77 2.32 -6.26
N ALA A 70 17.76 3.15 -7.32
CA ALA A 70 18.27 4.51 -7.22
C ALA A 70 17.41 5.32 -6.24
N ASP A 71 18.05 6.02 -5.31
CA ASP A 71 17.36 6.82 -4.31
C ASP A 71 17.09 8.24 -4.83
N VAL A 72 16.00 8.37 -5.58
CA VAL A 72 15.53 9.66 -6.09
C VAL A 72 14.39 10.13 -5.19
N PRO A 73 14.47 11.33 -4.57
CA PRO A 73 13.46 11.82 -3.66
C PRO A 73 12.17 12.21 -4.40
N LEU A 74 11.11 12.42 -3.63
CA LEU A 74 9.87 13.01 -4.13
C LEU A 74 10.14 14.40 -4.71
N ASP A 75 9.43 14.74 -5.78
CA ASP A 75 9.35 16.14 -6.24
C ASP A 75 8.20 16.88 -5.52
N SER A 76 8.00 18.16 -5.86
CA SER A 76 6.94 18.96 -5.26
C SER A 76 5.55 18.38 -5.45
N THR A 77 5.31 17.72 -6.60
CA THR A 77 4.04 17.05 -6.88
C THR A 77 3.91 15.82 -5.98
N GLY A 78 4.96 15.00 -5.87
CA GLY A 78 4.96 13.81 -5.02
C GLY A 78 4.76 14.11 -3.54
N VAL A 79 5.27 15.23 -3.04
CA VAL A 79 5.02 15.68 -1.66
C VAL A 79 3.54 16.00 -1.44
N ILE A 80 2.89 16.67 -2.40
CA ILE A 80 1.46 16.99 -2.33
C ILE A 80 0.64 15.70 -2.42
N GLU A 81 0.96 14.80 -3.35
CA GLU A 81 0.30 13.49 -3.49
C GLU A 81 0.37 12.68 -2.18
N ALA A 82 1.53 12.68 -1.51
CA ALA A 82 1.69 12.00 -0.22
C ALA A 82 0.81 12.60 0.88
N GLN A 83 0.68 13.94 0.92
CA GLN A 83 -0.17 14.65 1.88
C GLN A 83 -1.65 14.38 1.62
N GLU A 84 -2.10 14.47 0.37
CA GLU A 84 -3.48 14.16 -0.01
C GLU A 84 -3.83 12.71 0.29
N LEU A 85 -2.90 11.78 0.03
CA LEU A 85 -3.09 10.38 0.37
C LEU A 85 -3.25 10.17 1.87
N ALA A 86 -2.44 10.84 2.70
CA ALA A 86 -2.55 10.76 4.16
C ALA A 86 -3.95 11.20 4.63
N VAL A 87 -4.45 12.34 4.14
CA VAL A 87 -5.81 12.81 4.44
C VAL A 87 -6.86 11.79 3.99
N ASN A 88 -6.71 11.21 2.80
CA ASN A 88 -7.63 10.18 2.29
C ASN A 88 -7.59 8.86 3.07
N THR A 89 -6.53 8.61 3.86
CA THR A 89 -6.44 7.44 4.75
C THR A 89 -6.89 7.71 6.18
N SER A 90 -7.06 8.98 6.60
CA SER A 90 -7.42 9.38 7.97
C SER A 90 -8.60 8.62 8.59
N GLU A 91 -9.67 8.34 7.83
CA GLU A 91 -10.85 7.62 8.32
C GLU A 91 -10.64 6.11 8.50
N LYS A 92 -9.49 5.57 8.08
CA LYS A 92 -9.16 4.14 8.19
C LYS A 92 -8.43 3.90 9.49
N THR A 93 -8.81 2.85 10.21
CA THR A 93 -8.03 2.37 11.35
C THR A 93 -6.75 1.70 10.84
N VAL A 94 -5.62 2.38 10.95
CA VAL A 94 -4.29 1.85 10.58
C VAL A 94 -3.56 1.45 11.85
N ASP A 95 -3.08 0.22 11.90
CA ASP A 95 -2.33 -0.30 13.06
C ASP A 95 -0.82 -0.16 12.88
N ALA A 96 -0.33 -0.17 11.64
CA ALA A 96 1.09 -0.07 11.32
C ALA A 96 1.32 0.45 9.89
N VAL A 97 2.45 1.13 9.70
CA VAL A 97 2.91 1.65 8.41
C VAL A 97 4.32 1.12 8.13
N TYR A 98 4.49 0.43 7.00
CA TYR A 98 5.77 -0.10 6.55
C TYR A 98 6.24 0.58 5.26
N SER A 99 7.54 0.80 5.16
CA SER A 99 8.18 1.31 3.93
C SER A 99 9.42 0.52 3.55
N SER A 100 9.79 0.58 2.27
CA SER A 100 11.14 0.23 1.85
C SER A 100 12.16 1.29 2.34
N PRO A 101 13.46 0.98 2.36
CA PRO A 101 14.49 1.92 2.84
C PRO A 101 14.72 3.12 1.90
N LEU A 102 14.04 3.23 0.76
CA LEU A 102 14.22 4.32 -0.20
C LEU A 102 13.52 5.59 0.27
N SER A 103 14.17 6.75 0.09
CA SER A 103 13.67 8.04 0.59
C SER A 103 12.26 8.36 0.12
N ARG A 104 11.95 8.13 -1.16
CA ARG A 104 10.61 8.35 -1.73
C ARG A 104 9.50 7.50 -1.09
N ASP A 105 9.81 6.25 -0.74
CA ASP A 105 8.85 5.35 -0.09
C ASP A 105 8.67 5.79 1.37
N TYR A 106 9.78 6.06 2.05
CA TYR A 106 9.78 6.53 3.43
C TYR A 106 9.06 7.87 3.59
N ASP A 107 9.28 8.85 2.70
CA ASP A 107 8.63 10.16 2.75
C ASP A 107 7.12 10.06 2.54
N THR A 108 6.69 9.19 1.63
CA THR A 108 5.27 8.92 1.39
C THR A 108 4.65 8.22 2.61
N ALA A 109 5.32 7.20 3.15
CA ALA A 109 4.88 6.49 4.35
C ALA A 109 4.81 7.41 5.57
N ARG A 110 5.78 8.33 5.71
CA ARG A 110 5.87 9.28 6.82
C ARG A 110 4.69 10.24 6.85
N ALA A 111 4.23 10.70 5.68
CA ALA A 111 3.05 11.55 5.59
C ALA A 111 1.80 10.82 6.14
N ILE A 112 1.61 9.56 5.73
CA ILE A 112 0.52 8.70 6.21
C ILE A 112 0.65 8.43 7.71
N ALA A 113 1.84 8.03 8.17
CA ALA A 113 2.10 7.71 9.57
C ALA A 113 1.86 8.92 10.49
N ALA A 114 2.21 10.13 10.05
CA ALA A 114 1.95 11.36 10.80
C ALA A 114 0.44 11.60 11.02
N GLU A 115 -0.39 11.37 10.00
CA GLU A 115 -1.86 11.50 10.09
C GLU A 115 -2.46 10.51 11.10
N HIS A 116 -1.86 9.32 11.23
CA HIS A 116 -2.30 8.28 12.17
C HIS A 116 -1.55 8.29 13.52
N GLN A 117 -0.65 9.26 13.75
CA GLN A 117 0.22 9.33 14.93
C GLN A 117 1.03 8.04 15.17
N LEU A 118 1.52 7.44 14.09
CA LEU A 118 2.35 6.24 14.10
C LEU A 118 3.80 6.55 13.67
N SER A 119 4.70 5.61 13.94
CA SER A 119 6.02 5.56 13.34
C SER A 119 6.01 4.71 12.07
N VAL A 120 6.93 4.99 11.15
CA VAL A 120 7.19 4.14 9.99
C VAL A 120 8.17 3.04 10.38
N GLU A 121 7.82 1.79 10.07
CA GLU A 121 8.65 0.61 10.25
C GLU A 121 9.32 0.19 8.93
N ASN A 122 10.50 -0.43 9.02
CA ASN A 122 11.28 -0.96 7.89
C ASN A 122 11.57 -2.45 8.09
#